data_AF-A0A7C4G769-F1
#
_entry.id   AF-A0A7C4G769-F1
#
_cell.length_a   1.000
_cell.length_b   1.000
_cell.length_c   1.000
_cell.angle_alpha   90.00
_cell.angle_beta   90.00
_cell.angle_gamma   90.00
#
_symmetry.space_group_name_H-M   'P 1'
#
loop_
_entity.id
_entity.type
_entity.pdbx_description
1 polymer ?
#
loop_
_entity_poly.entity_id
_entity_poly.type
_entity_poly.pdbx_seq_one_letter_code
_entity_poly.pdbx_strand_id
1 'polypeptide(L)'
;MPPEPAEDPTVPIEHTPREKGLRGRGLTVFCRVKDDLKAARVLLYLETNPGNFTELEMKKVGVRRYISMLTPQQTATPTLRYYIMAFSAENKPVAASGNSANPHIVPMEIPQETEDSAKPGKEPDKEPGKEPGKEPGKDTGKGPVTQVVEEEEVKNPVEDEPDVFKQVRKQQEKERTAWDAGPDAHRVRLAPALARVGGTAALDRLRAARRSADDAVVDAAVRALASWPDGTALEELRDLAEHGERPAHRILALRGYVRLLELPSPRPPAETVELLRGALRLASRTEERTLVLGAAAKVPDPAALAFAEECLADAELRPVAETTVVSVAQLIGLLEPDAARAALEGIQQKTGNDATRKRAEEALGRLQQTRGRVVRWLGSGPYFEAGRDWAWVFDQAFAPEEGDGGGATWQVLRPTNPQAPWVFDLDAFNGPARCFYVRCGVRSPKAQPAQLQVGSDDGVRVWLNGALVHEARLTRAHNVLGDKVPVALRAGWNVLLLKVVQVGGAWQFSAAVRAPDGGPLDGLELALEPGAD
;
A
#
# COMPACT_ATOMS: atom_id res chain seq x y z
N MET A 1 14.94 -2.57 17.37
CA MET A 1 15.67 -1.54 16.61
C MET A 1 17.14 -1.86 16.72
N PRO A 2 17.90 -2.04 15.63
CA PRO A 2 19.36 -1.93 15.75
C PRO A 2 19.68 -0.54 16.33
N PRO A 3 20.79 -0.36 17.06
CA PRO A 3 21.22 0.96 17.49
C PRO A 3 21.27 1.86 16.26
N GLU A 4 20.63 3.02 16.36
CA GLU A 4 20.67 3.96 15.26
C GLU A 4 22.14 4.31 14.96
N PRO A 5 22.54 4.39 13.68
CA PRO A 5 23.87 4.87 13.33
C PRO A 5 24.15 6.18 14.07
N ALA A 6 25.38 6.43 14.53
CA ALA A 6 25.68 7.68 15.20
C ALA A 6 25.22 8.87 14.34
N GLU A 7 24.52 9.81 14.98
CA GLU A 7 24.06 11.05 14.33
C GLU A 7 25.27 11.80 13.77
N ASP A 8 25.20 12.19 12.50
CA ASP A 8 26.21 13.09 11.93
C ASP A 8 25.91 14.51 12.44
N PRO A 9 26.77 15.11 13.28
CA PRO A 9 26.50 16.41 13.90
C PRO A 9 26.44 17.56 12.89
N THR A 10 26.88 17.34 11.65
CA THR A 10 27.03 18.37 10.61
C THR A 10 25.85 18.43 9.64
N VAL A 11 24.95 17.44 9.63
CA VAL A 11 23.86 17.32 8.65
C VAL A 11 22.49 17.39 9.35
N PRO A 12 21.70 18.47 9.18
CA PRO A 12 20.43 18.64 9.89
C PRO A 12 19.31 17.71 9.42
N ILE A 13 19.34 17.29 8.14
CA ILE A 13 18.46 16.26 7.57
C ILE A 13 19.31 15.26 6.78
N GLU A 14 19.50 14.06 7.32
CA GLU A 14 20.19 12.96 6.66
C GLU A 14 19.28 12.35 5.59
N HIS A 15 19.59 12.57 4.32
CA HIS A 15 18.86 12.03 3.18
C HIS A 15 19.82 11.73 2.03
N THR A 16 19.67 10.56 1.41
CA THR A 16 20.43 10.17 0.21
C THR A 16 19.44 9.94 -0.92
N PRO A 17 19.43 10.80 -1.95
CA PRO A 17 18.60 10.58 -3.13
C PRO A 17 18.96 9.25 -3.81
N ARG A 18 17.96 8.59 -4.41
CA ARG A 18 18.25 7.43 -5.26
C ARG A 18 19.02 7.88 -6.50
N GLU A 19 19.98 7.06 -6.94
CA GLU A 19 20.68 7.30 -8.20
C GLU A 19 19.74 7.16 -9.41
N LYS A 20 18.71 6.30 -9.32
CA LYS A 20 17.67 6.11 -10.33
C LYS A 20 16.39 5.49 -9.75
N GLY A 21 15.27 5.61 -10.46
CA GLY A 21 13.98 5.01 -10.16
C GLY A 21 13.30 4.39 -11.38
N LEU A 22 12.20 3.67 -11.16
CA LEU A 22 11.41 3.05 -12.24
C LEU A 22 10.14 3.84 -12.51
N ARG A 23 9.94 4.21 -13.77
CA ARG A 23 8.81 5.02 -14.21
C ARG A 23 7.51 4.25 -14.02
N GLY A 24 6.53 4.86 -13.35
CA GLY A 24 5.23 4.23 -13.10
C GLY A 24 5.21 3.18 -11.99
N ARG A 25 6.26 3.08 -11.15
CA ARG A 25 6.26 2.28 -9.92
C ARG A 25 6.38 3.16 -8.69
N GLY A 26 5.70 2.80 -7.60
CA GLY A 26 5.76 3.59 -6.37
C GLY A 26 7.21 3.69 -5.84
N LEU A 27 7.57 4.84 -5.29
CA LEU A 27 8.92 5.11 -4.78
C LEU A 27 8.82 5.63 -3.34
N THR A 28 9.53 5.03 -2.41
CA THR A 28 9.61 5.54 -1.03
C THR A 28 10.79 6.49 -0.89
N VAL A 29 10.53 7.69 -0.39
CA VAL A 29 11.55 8.67 0.01
C VAL A 29 11.65 8.69 1.54
N PHE A 30 12.88 8.67 2.02
CA PHE A 30 13.21 8.52 3.45
C PHE A 30 14.24 9.58 3.87
N CYS A 31 14.08 10.14 5.07
CA CYS A 31 15.10 10.95 5.71
C CYS A 31 15.17 10.72 7.23
N ARG A 32 16.25 11.19 7.85
CA ARG A 32 16.34 11.36 9.31
C ARG A 32 16.52 12.84 9.64
N VAL A 33 15.80 13.33 10.64
CA VAL A 33 15.88 14.73 11.09
C VAL A 33 16.47 14.75 12.49
N LYS A 34 17.44 15.62 12.73
CA LYS A 34 18.14 15.75 14.01
C LYS A 34 17.16 16.03 15.16
N ASP A 35 17.38 15.40 16.32
CA ASP A 35 16.43 15.48 17.45
C ASP A 35 16.41 16.87 18.12
N ASP A 36 17.53 17.58 18.14
CA ASP A 36 17.65 18.93 18.72
C ASP A 36 16.89 20.01 17.94
N LEU A 37 16.57 19.76 16.66
CA LEU A 37 15.74 20.63 15.82
C LEU A 37 14.26 20.63 16.23
N LYS A 38 13.83 19.66 17.06
CA LYS A 38 12.44 19.53 17.56
C LYS A 38 11.40 19.67 16.45
N ALA A 39 11.65 19.04 15.30
CA ALA A 39 10.74 19.08 14.16
C ALA A 39 9.39 18.42 14.53
N ALA A 40 8.31 19.20 14.43
CA ALA A 40 6.94 18.74 14.63
C ALA A 40 6.32 18.19 13.33
N ARG A 41 6.78 18.67 12.17
CA ARG A 41 6.29 18.25 10.85
C ARG A 41 7.43 18.19 9.85
N VAL A 42 7.42 17.20 8.97
CA VAL A 42 8.38 17.07 7.87
C VAL A 42 7.62 16.88 6.57
N LEU A 43 7.93 17.69 5.58
CA LEU A 43 7.28 17.68 4.27
C LEU A 43 8.30 17.35 3.18
N LEU A 44 7.87 16.50 2.26
CA LEU A 44 8.53 16.29 0.99
C LEU A 44 7.84 17.16 -0.06
N TYR A 45 8.61 18.02 -0.70
CA TYR A 45 8.17 18.87 -1.80
C TYR A 45 8.50 18.13 -3.09
N LEU A 46 7.49 17.55 -3.74
CA LEU A 46 7.66 16.80 -4.99
C LEU A 46 7.34 17.67 -6.20
N GLU A 47 8.26 17.79 -7.15
CA GLU A 47 8.02 18.47 -8.41
C GLU A 47 7.00 17.69 -9.24
N THR A 48 5.79 18.21 -9.30
CA THR A 48 4.69 17.64 -10.10
C THR A 48 4.59 18.26 -11.49
N ASN A 49 5.12 19.46 -11.66
CA ASN A 49 5.34 20.17 -12.92
C ASN A 49 6.66 20.94 -12.81
N PRO A 50 7.42 21.18 -13.89
CA PRO A 50 8.69 21.92 -13.83
C PRO A 50 8.56 23.24 -13.05
N GLY A 51 9.34 23.39 -11.98
CA GLY A 51 9.31 24.56 -11.07
C GLY A 51 8.20 24.56 -10.02
N ASN A 52 7.29 23.58 -10.00
CA ASN A 52 6.18 23.50 -9.06
C ASN A 52 6.23 22.23 -8.19
N PHE A 53 6.38 22.45 -6.88
CA PHE A 53 6.48 21.39 -5.90
C PHE A 53 5.19 21.25 -5.07
N THR A 54 4.61 20.06 -5.07
CA THR A 54 3.48 19.70 -4.22
C THR A 54 3.97 19.18 -2.88
N GLU A 55 3.32 19.62 -1.80
CA GLU A 55 3.61 19.17 -0.44
C GLU A 55 3.06 17.76 -0.21
N LEU A 56 3.93 16.85 0.22
CA LEU A 56 3.59 15.51 0.66
C LEU A 56 4.08 15.35 2.10
N GLU A 57 3.15 15.19 3.03
CA GLU A 57 3.50 14.99 4.44
C GLU A 57 4.27 13.69 4.63
N MET A 58 5.45 13.79 5.26
CA MET A 58 6.25 12.62 5.61
C MET A 58 5.82 12.09 6.98
N LYS A 59 5.49 10.81 7.05
CA LYS A 59 5.09 10.16 8.30
C LYS A 59 6.32 9.83 9.14
N LYS A 60 6.28 10.19 10.42
CA LYS A 60 7.29 9.80 11.40
C LYS A 60 7.21 8.31 11.69
N VAL A 61 8.34 7.60 11.58
CA VAL A 61 8.44 6.15 11.82
C VAL A 61 9.61 5.87 12.76
N GLY A 62 9.35 5.82 14.06
CA GLY A 62 10.40 5.68 15.09
C GLY A 62 10.83 7.04 15.66
N VAL A 63 12.11 7.16 16.05
CA VAL A 63 12.59 8.32 16.84
C VAL A 63 12.87 9.54 15.97
N ARG A 64 13.74 9.41 14.96
CA ARG A 64 14.17 10.53 14.08
C ARG A 64 13.86 10.35 12.59
N ARG A 65 13.15 9.29 12.22
CA ARG A 65 12.96 8.87 10.81
C ARG A 65 11.61 9.32 10.27
N TYR A 66 11.61 9.77 9.02
CA TYR A 66 10.42 10.20 8.29
C TYR A 66 10.38 9.56 6.90
N ILE A 67 9.20 9.13 6.45
CA ILE A 67 8.99 8.52 5.13
C ILE A 67 7.80 9.14 4.38
N SER A 68 7.91 9.23 3.07
CA SER A 68 6.79 9.48 2.17
C SER A 68 6.82 8.50 1.00
N MET A 69 5.67 7.98 0.61
CA MET A 69 5.53 7.05 -0.50
C MET A 69 4.93 7.79 -1.69
N LEU A 70 5.71 7.88 -2.77
CA LEU A 70 5.28 8.42 -4.04
C LEU A 70 4.51 7.34 -4.82
N THR A 71 3.38 7.69 -5.41
CA THR A 71 2.53 6.78 -6.16
C THR A 71 3.10 6.48 -7.55
N PRO A 72 2.68 5.39 -8.22
CA PRO A 72 2.94 5.15 -9.64
C PRO A 72 2.68 6.36 -10.55
N GLN A 73 1.64 7.14 -10.26
CA GLN A 73 1.31 8.34 -11.04
C GLN A 73 2.35 9.44 -10.83
N GLN A 74 2.81 9.63 -9.60
CA GLN A 74 3.83 10.63 -9.24
C GLN A 74 5.22 10.28 -9.79
N THR A 75 5.50 9.01 -9.99
CA THR A 75 6.75 8.51 -10.57
C THR A 75 6.65 8.26 -12.08
N ALA A 76 5.55 8.62 -12.73
CA ALA A 76 5.36 8.46 -14.18
C ALA A 76 6.06 9.54 -15.04
N THR A 77 6.93 10.35 -14.44
CA THR A 77 7.79 11.35 -15.10
C THR A 77 9.13 10.72 -15.54
N PRO A 78 9.82 11.22 -16.59
CA PRO A 78 11.18 10.80 -16.94
C PRO A 78 12.25 11.16 -15.89
N THR A 79 11.99 12.19 -15.09
CA THR A 79 12.89 12.66 -14.03
C THR A 79 12.05 13.12 -12.87
N LEU A 80 12.35 12.60 -11.68
CA LEU A 80 11.76 13.01 -10.43
C LEU A 80 12.62 14.09 -9.79
N ARG A 81 12.01 15.18 -9.31
CA ARG A 81 12.73 16.25 -8.62
C ARG A 81 12.02 16.55 -7.31
N TYR A 82 12.74 16.64 -6.19
CA TYR A 82 12.12 16.92 -4.89
C TYR A 82 13.10 17.50 -3.89
N TYR A 83 12.60 18.09 -2.81
CA TYR A 83 13.39 18.45 -1.64
C TYR A 83 12.59 18.20 -0.37
N ILE A 84 13.25 18.25 0.79
CA ILE A 84 12.63 17.93 2.08
C ILE A 84 12.78 19.13 3.00
N MET A 85 11.73 19.51 3.73
CA MET A 85 11.81 20.52 4.79
C MET A 85 11.20 20.03 6.09
N ALA A 86 11.84 20.39 7.19
CA ALA A 86 11.35 20.16 8.55
C ALA A 86 10.85 21.48 9.15
N PHE A 87 9.79 21.39 9.94
CA PHE A 87 9.11 22.52 10.57
C PHE A 87 8.95 22.29 12.08
N SER A 88 9.03 23.37 12.85
CA SER A 88 8.69 23.44 14.28
C SER A 88 7.18 23.33 14.51
N ALA A 89 6.76 23.22 15.79
CA ALA A 89 5.35 23.20 16.19
C ALA A 89 4.60 24.49 15.81
N GLU A 90 5.31 25.62 15.76
CA GLU A 90 4.79 26.92 15.31
C GLU A 90 4.81 27.07 13.79
N ASN A 91 5.02 25.97 13.05
CA ASN A 91 5.08 25.91 11.60
C ASN A 91 6.18 26.78 10.95
N LYS A 92 7.26 27.05 11.67
CA LYS A 92 8.46 27.72 11.12
C LYS A 92 9.45 26.68 10.59
N PRO A 93 10.05 26.88 9.40
CA PRO A 93 11.05 25.96 8.87
C PRO A 93 12.29 25.94 9.78
N VAL A 94 12.76 24.73 10.13
CA VAL A 94 13.91 24.52 11.02
C VAL A 94 15.09 23.86 10.31
N ALA A 95 14.86 23.14 9.21
CA ALA A 95 15.91 22.57 8.36
C ALA A 95 15.38 22.18 6.97
N ALA A 96 16.29 22.04 6.01
CA ALA A 96 15.99 21.55 4.66
C ALA A 96 17.08 20.62 4.12
N SER A 97 16.69 19.70 3.24
CA SER A 97 17.58 18.90 2.39
C SER A 97 17.20 19.15 0.93
N GLY A 98 18.03 19.93 0.24
CA GLY A 98 17.67 20.53 -1.05
C GLY A 98 16.74 21.74 -0.89
N ASN A 99 16.41 22.40 -2.00
CA ASN A 99 15.38 23.44 -2.07
C ASN A 99 14.81 23.52 -3.49
N SER A 100 13.89 24.46 -3.75
CA SER A 100 13.27 24.61 -5.08
C SER A 100 14.26 24.95 -6.20
N ALA A 101 15.35 25.67 -5.89
CA ALA A 101 16.39 26.01 -6.87
C ALA A 101 17.40 24.88 -7.09
N ASN A 102 17.67 24.08 -6.04
CA ASN A 102 18.56 22.92 -6.08
C ASN A 102 17.86 21.68 -5.47
N PRO A 103 16.89 21.09 -6.17
CA PRO A 103 16.21 19.89 -5.73
C PRO A 103 17.07 18.65 -5.97
N HIS A 104 16.79 17.59 -5.22
CA HIS A 104 17.29 16.25 -5.52
C HIS A 104 16.70 15.76 -6.83
N ILE A 105 17.53 15.19 -7.70
CA ILE A 105 17.14 14.75 -9.05
C ILE A 105 17.33 13.24 -9.13
N VAL A 106 16.27 12.51 -9.50
CA VAL A 106 16.29 11.06 -9.69
C VAL A 106 15.80 10.75 -11.11
N PRO A 107 16.67 10.28 -12.02
CA PRO A 107 16.26 9.77 -13.33
C PRO A 107 15.31 8.58 -13.20
N MET A 108 14.27 8.53 -14.04
CA MET A 108 13.23 7.49 -14.01
C MET A 108 13.24 6.67 -15.30
N GLU A 109 13.65 5.40 -15.21
CA GLU A 109 13.80 4.50 -16.35
C GLU A 109 12.47 3.84 -16.73
N ILE A 110 12.21 3.65 -18.02
CA ILE A 110 11.05 2.89 -18.51
C ILE A 110 11.29 1.40 -18.19
N PRO A 111 10.33 0.68 -17.58
CA PRO A 111 10.45 -0.77 -17.40
C PRO A 111 10.58 -1.44 -18.77
N GLN A 112 11.68 -2.16 -19.04
CA GLN A 112 11.77 -2.97 -20.25
C GLN A 112 10.87 -4.20 -20.11
N GLU A 113 9.93 -4.37 -21.03
CA GLU A 113 9.19 -5.62 -21.22
C GLU A 113 10.18 -6.69 -21.70
N THR A 114 10.34 -7.76 -20.93
CA THR A 114 11.04 -8.96 -21.42
C THR A 114 10.00 -9.83 -22.11
N GLU A 115 10.01 -9.83 -23.45
CA GLU A 115 9.36 -10.86 -24.25
C GLU A 115 9.99 -12.22 -23.92
N ASP A 116 9.15 -13.17 -23.49
CA ASP A 116 9.55 -14.56 -23.36
C ASP A 116 8.72 -15.39 -24.35
N SER A 117 9.33 -15.88 -25.44
CA SER A 117 9.10 -17.23 -25.97
C SER A 117 9.93 -17.53 -27.23
N ALA A 118 10.51 -18.74 -27.20
CA ALA A 118 10.91 -19.58 -28.35
C ALA A 118 12.15 -19.20 -29.18
N LYS A 119 13.27 -19.89 -28.90
CA LYS A 119 14.33 -20.18 -29.89
C LYS A 119 13.82 -21.16 -30.97
N PRO A 120 14.42 -21.13 -32.18
CA PRO A 120 15.31 -22.24 -32.53
C PRO A 120 16.65 -21.77 -33.14
N GLY A 121 17.71 -22.50 -32.83
CA GLY A 121 19.10 -22.02 -32.93
C GLY A 121 19.79 -22.10 -34.29
N LYS A 122 21.04 -21.61 -34.30
CA LYS A 122 22.19 -22.15 -35.04
C LYS A 122 23.50 -21.60 -34.47
N GLU A 123 24.52 -22.43 -34.61
CA GLU A 123 25.87 -22.46 -34.00
C GLU A 123 26.84 -21.31 -34.37
N PRO A 124 28.00 -21.23 -33.68
CA PRO A 124 28.91 -20.09 -33.70
C PRO A 124 30.00 -20.21 -34.79
N ASP A 125 30.53 -19.08 -35.26
CA ASP A 125 31.87 -19.05 -35.87
C ASP A 125 32.54 -17.66 -35.84
N LYS A 126 33.75 -17.65 -35.26
CA LYS A 126 35.02 -16.96 -35.62
C LYS A 126 35.13 -15.42 -35.79
N GLU A 127 35.95 -14.88 -34.87
CA GLU A 127 36.97 -13.80 -34.97
C GLU A 127 37.71 -13.62 -36.32
N PRO A 128 38.65 -12.64 -36.48
CA PRO A 128 38.76 -11.25 -35.98
C PRO A 128 39.32 -10.27 -37.06
N GLY A 129 39.50 -8.97 -36.73
CA GLY A 129 40.30 -8.10 -37.61
C GLY A 129 40.53 -6.64 -37.20
N LYS A 130 41.70 -6.38 -36.60
CA LYS A 130 42.63 -5.24 -36.80
C LYS A 130 42.28 -3.81 -36.34
N GLU A 131 42.89 -3.45 -35.20
CA GLU A 131 43.85 -2.35 -34.92
C GLU A 131 44.42 -1.49 -36.10
N PRO A 132 45.19 -0.37 -35.88
CA PRO A 132 45.71 0.21 -34.61
C PRO A 132 45.75 1.77 -34.48
N GLY A 133 46.01 2.27 -33.26
CA GLY A 133 47.25 3.05 -33.02
C GLY A 133 47.20 4.50 -32.47
N LYS A 134 47.96 4.68 -31.36
CA LYS A 134 48.81 5.82 -30.93
C LYS A 134 48.35 6.77 -29.79
N GLU A 135 48.69 6.39 -28.56
CA GLU A 135 49.75 6.94 -27.65
C GLU A 135 50.12 8.46 -27.55
N PRO A 136 50.80 8.92 -26.45
CA PRO A 136 50.27 9.92 -25.51
C PRO A 136 51.24 11.08 -25.13
N GLY A 137 50.87 11.93 -24.16
CA GLY A 137 51.80 12.80 -23.39
C GLY A 137 51.05 13.89 -22.60
N LYS A 138 51.08 13.96 -21.25
CA LYS A 138 52.12 14.34 -20.26
C LYS A 138 51.95 15.78 -19.71
N ASP A 139 51.35 15.83 -18.51
CA ASP A 139 51.81 16.48 -17.25
C ASP A 139 51.99 18.01 -17.08
N THR A 140 51.89 18.39 -15.79
CA THR A 140 52.15 19.66 -15.06
C THR A 140 50.97 20.65 -15.00
N GLY A 141 50.57 21.25 -13.87
CA GLY A 141 51.05 21.27 -12.49
C GLY A 141 50.72 22.62 -11.82
N LYS A 142 50.24 22.58 -10.57
CA LYS A 142 50.23 23.63 -9.50
C LYS A 142 49.25 24.82 -9.56
N GLY A 143 48.42 24.90 -8.51
CA GLY A 143 48.54 25.96 -7.47
C GLY A 143 47.48 27.08 -7.45
N PRO A 144 47.19 27.67 -6.27
CA PRO A 144 45.83 28.06 -5.85
C PRO A 144 45.62 29.58 -5.68
N VAL A 145 44.38 30.08 -5.76
CA VAL A 145 44.02 31.42 -5.25
C VAL A 145 42.58 31.49 -4.73
N THR A 146 42.48 32.04 -3.52
CA THR A 146 41.34 32.43 -2.69
C THR A 146 40.60 33.67 -3.22
N GLN A 147 39.26 33.72 -3.17
CA GLN A 147 38.45 34.95 -3.09
C GLN A 147 37.23 34.65 -2.20
N VAL A 148 37.18 35.14 -0.96
CA VAL A 148 36.69 36.46 -0.50
C VAL A 148 35.22 36.70 -0.83
N VAL A 149 34.47 36.86 0.26
CA VAL A 149 33.02 37.03 0.40
C VAL A 149 32.65 38.47 0.01
N GLU A 150 31.63 38.63 -0.84
CA GLU A 150 30.81 39.84 -0.87
C GLU A 150 29.39 39.46 -0.45
N GLU A 151 28.95 40.07 0.65
CA GLU A 151 27.57 40.06 1.12
C GLU A 151 26.74 40.98 0.21
N GLU A 152 25.79 40.42 -0.54
CA GLU A 152 24.66 41.17 -1.10
C GLU A 152 23.37 40.77 -0.37
N GLU A 153 22.66 41.80 0.10
CA GLU A 153 21.38 41.74 0.79
C GLU A 153 20.35 40.83 0.10
N VAL A 154 19.95 39.76 0.79
CA VAL A 154 18.77 38.97 0.39
C VAL A 154 17.51 39.78 0.72
N LYS A 155 17.01 40.52 -0.28
CA LYS A 155 15.59 40.86 -0.33
C LYS A 155 14.80 39.56 -0.54
N ASN A 156 13.98 39.20 0.44
CA ASN A 156 12.98 38.13 0.34
C ASN A 156 12.08 38.33 -0.90
N PRO A 157 12.05 37.39 -1.86
CA PRO A 157 10.94 37.28 -2.79
C PRO A 157 9.95 36.26 -2.22
N VAL A 158 8.95 36.77 -1.51
CA VAL A 158 7.68 36.07 -1.39
C VAL A 158 6.94 36.28 -2.72
N GLU A 159 6.24 35.24 -3.17
CA GLU A 159 5.32 35.18 -4.32
C GLU A 159 5.91 34.76 -5.67
N ASP A 160 5.80 33.46 -5.99
CA ASP A 160 5.41 33.04 -7.34
C ASP A 160 4.75 31.64 -7.31
N GLU A 161 3.49 31.60 -6.88
CA GLU A 161 2.61 30.41 -7.03
C GLU A 161 2.25 30.23 -8.53
N PRO A 162 2.31 29.01 -9.10
CA PRO A 162 2.03 28.78 -10.51
C PRO A 162 0.58 29.11 -10.89
N ASP A 163 0.40 29.64 -12.09
CA ASP A 163 -0.85 30.27 -12.57
C ASP A 163 -2.08 29.34 -12.50
N VAL A 164 -1.90 28.03 -12.66
CA VAL A 164 -2.99 27.03 -12.57
C VAL A 164 -3.52 26.87 -11.14
N PHE A 165 -2.67 26.95 -10.11
CA PHE A 165 -3.10 26.87 -8.71
C PHE A 165 -3.76 28.17 -8.26
N LYS A 166 -3.21 29.31 -8.70
CA LYS A 166 -3.89 30.61 -8.61
C LYS A 166 -5.26 30.54 -9.29
N GLN A 167 -5.38 29.92 -10.46
CA GLN A 167 -6.64 29.82 -11.21
C GLN A 167 -7.66 28.86 -10.57
N VAL A 168 -7.23 27.72 -10.02
CA VAL A 168 -8.11 26.81 -9.26
C VAL A 168 -8.55 27.45 -7.96
N ARG A 169 -7.65 28.06 -7.18
CA ARG A 169 -8.02 28.82 -5.96
C ARG A 169 -8.97 29.96 -6.29
N LYS A 170 -8.66 30.74 -7.31
CA LYS A 170 -9.52 31.84 -7.79
C LYS A 170 -10.88 31.33 -8.26
N GLN A 171 -10.94 30.17 -8.92
CA GLN A 171 -12.22 29.56 -9.32
C GLN A 171 -13.01 29.05 -8.12
N GLN A 172 -12.35 28.38 -7.16
CA GLN A 172 -12.97 27.91 -5.92
C GLN A 172 -13.47 29.07 -5.05
N GLU A 173 -12.70 30.14 -4.96
CA GLU A 173 -13.06 31.37 -4.26
C GLU A 173 -14.20 32.09 -4.98
N LYS A 174 -14.14 32.18 -6.32
CA LYS A 174 -15.23 32.74 -7.14
C LYS A 174 -16.54 31.99 -6.96
N GLU A 175 -16.52 30.66 -6.95
CA GLU A 175 -17.74 29.84 -6.74
C GLU A 175 -18.31 30.01 -5.32
N ARG A 176 -17.46 30.17 -4.31
CA ARG A 176 -17.88 30.46 -2.93
C ARG A 176 -18.43 31.87 -2.76
N THR A 177 -17.76 32.88 -3.31
CA THR A 177 -18.21 34.27 -3.26
C THR A 177 -19.52 34.45 -4.04
N ALA A 178 -19.66 33.77 -5.19
CA ALA A 178 -20.91 33.77 -5.96
C ALA A 178 -22.06 33.08 -5.22
N TRP A 179 -21.76 32.05 -4.42
CA TRP A 179 -22.73 31.41 -3.54
C TRP A 179 -23.22 32.38 -2.44
N ASP A 180 -22.29 33.07 -1.77
CA ASP A 180 -22.61 33.95 -0.65
C ASP A 180 -23.38 35.21 -1.09
N ALA A 181 -23.07 35.75 -2.29
CA ALA A 181 -23.71 36.94 -2.84
C ALA A 181 -24.97 36.67 -3.68
N GLY A 182 -25.23 35.41 -4.04
CA GLY A 182 -26.28 35.04 -5.01
C GLY A 182 -27.67 34.91 -4.39
N PRO A 183 -28.75 35.24 -5.13
CA PRO A 183 -30.13 34.91 -4.73
C PRO A 183 -30.33 33.39 -4.69
N ASP A 184 -31.41 32.92 -4.07
CA ASP A 184 -31.67 31.49 -3.86
C ASP A 184 -31.61 30.65 -5.14
N ALA A 185 -32.16 31.14 -6.25
CA ALA A 185 -32.06 30.48 -7.55
C ALA A 185 -30.61 30.29 -8.06
N HIS A 186 -29.69 31.17 -7.67
CA HIS A 186 -28.26 31.06 -7.99
C HIS A 186 -27.60 29.99 -7.10
N ARG A 187 -27.92 29.98 -5.80
CA ARG A 187 -27.44 28.95 -4.87
C ARG A 187 -27.82 27.55 -5.34
N VAL A 188 -29.07 27.34 -5.77
CA VAL A 188 -29.52 26.06 -6.34
C VAL A 188 -28.61 25.56 -7.48
N ARG A 189 -28.18 26.46 -8.38
CA ARG A 189 -27.33 26.12 -9.53
C ARG A 189 -25.87 25.87 -9.15
N LEU A 190 -25.37 26.50 -8.10
CA LEU A 190 -23.99 26.39 -7.65
C LEU A 190 -23.73 25.20 -6.71
N ALA A 191 -24.76 24.61 -6.11
CA ALA A 191 -24.59 23.52 -5.14
C ALA A 191 -23.78 22.32 -5.70
N PRO A 192 -24.01 21.85 -6.95
CA PRO A 192 -23.19 20.77 -7.53
C PRO A 192 -21.73 21.18 -7.78
N ALA A 193 -21.46 22.47 -8.01
CA ALA A 193 -20.10 22.97 -8.16
C ALA A 193 -19.36 22.94 -6.81
N LEU A 194 -20.02 23.40 -5.74
CA LEU A 194 -19.48 23.31 -4.38
C LEU A 194 -19.19 21.86 -3.96
N ALA A 195 -20.07 20.91 -4.31
CA ALA A 195 -19.80 19.49 -4.06
C ALA A 195 -18.54 19.01 -4.79
N ARG A 196 -18.36 19.35 -6.07
CA ARG A 196 -17.14 18.97 -6.83
C ARG A 196 -15.87 19.58 -6.26
N VAL A 197 -15.95 20.80 -5.73
CA VAL A 197 -14.81 21.48 -5.09
C VAL A 197 -14.45 20.82 -3.77
N GLY A 198 -15.44 20.44 -2.97
CA GLY A 198 -15.22 19.82 -1.66
C GLY A 198 -14.59 20.78 -0.64
N GLY A 199 -14.08 20.19 0.45
CA GLY A 199 -13.43 20.92 1.54
C GLY A 199 -14.39 21.60 2.52
N THR A 200 -13.86 21.92 3.70
CA THR A 200 -14.63 22.38 4.88
C THR A 200 -15.49 23.61 4.58
N ALA A 201 -14.93 24.61 3.89
CA ALA A 201 -15.65 25.85 3.60
C ALA A 201 -16.86 25.66 2.66
N ALA A 202 -16.78 24.72 1.72
CA ALA A 202 -17.93 24.39 0.86
C ALA A 202 -18.94 23.53 1.62
N LEU A 203 -18.46 22.63 2.48
CA LEU A 203 -19.32 21.79 3.33
C LEU A 203 -20.16 22.66 4.27
N ASP A 204 -19.54 23.65 4.93
CA ASP A 204 -20.23 24.57 5.84
C ASP A 204 -21.29 25.42 5.15
N ARG A 205 -21.08 25.79 3.88
CA ARG A 205 -22.08 26.49 3.07
C ARG A 205 -23.29 25.59 2.77
N LEU A 206 -23.05 24.33 2.40
CA LEU A 206 -24.14 23.38 2.17
C LEU A 206 -24.89 23.04 3.48
N ARG A 207 -24.19 22.98 4.62
CA ARG A 207 -24.81 22.85 5.95
C ARG A 207 -25.73 24.02 6.27
N ALA A 208 -25.28 25.25 6.02
CA ALA A 208 -26.12 26.44 6.20
C ALA A 208 -27.34 26.42 5.26
N ALA A 209 -27.13 26.00 4.01
CA ALA A 209 -28.18 25.92 2.99
C ALA A 209 -29.32 24.96 3.35
N ARG A 210 -29.03 23.89 4.13
CA ARG A 210 -30.05 22.97 4.65
C ARG A 210 -31.07 23.64 5.57
N ARG A 211 -30.76 24.82 6.10
CA ARG A 211 -31.62 25.61 6.99
C ARG A 211 -32.28 26.79 6.28
N SER A 212 -32.22 26.82 4.94
CA SER A 212 -32.89 27.86 4.14
C SER A 212 -34.41 27.77 4.27
N ALA A 213 -35.09 28.90 4.13
CA ALA A 213 -36.55 28.95 3.98
C ALA A 213 -37.01 28.52 2.57
N ASP A 214 -36.12 28.52 1.59
CA ASP A 214 -36.41 28.06 0.23
C ASP A 214 -36.12 26.56 0.09
N ASP A 215 -37.18 25.77 -0.12
CA ASP A 215 -37.11 24.32 -0.28
C ASP A 215 -36.22 23.87 -1.45
N ALA A 216 -36.12 24.66 -2.53
CA ALA A 216 -35.28 24.34 -3.67
C ALA A 216 -33.80 24.43 -3.30
N VAL A 217 -33.42 25.37 -2.43
CA VAL A 217 -32.05 25.51 -1.91
C VAL A 217 -31.71 24.34 -1.01
N VAL A 218 -32.63 23.93 -0.13
CA VAL A 218 -32.45 22.76 0.73
C VAL A 218 -32.28 21.49 -0.13
N ASP A 219 -33.14 21.28 -1.13
CA ASP A 219 -33.05 20.14 -2.06
C ASP A 219 -31.70 20.09 -2.80
N ALA A 220 -31.25 21.23 -3.31
CA ALA A 220 -29.97 21.35 -3.99
C ALA A 220 -28.80 21.04 -3.05
N ALA A 221 -28.86 21.51 -1.81
CA ALA A 221 -27.84 21.26 -0.80
C ALA A 221 -27.75 19.77 -0.43
N VAL A 222 -28.88 19.10 -0.21
CA VAL A 222 -28.91 17.67 0.09
C VAL A 222 -28.37 16.83 -1.07
N ARG A 223 -28.73 17.16 -2.32
CA ARG A 223 -28.16 16.50 -3.51
C ARG A 223 -26.65 16.69 -3.60
N ALA A 224 -26.18 17.91 -3.37
CA ALA A 224 -24.76 18.23 -3.37
C ALA A 224 -23.99 17.42 -2.31
N LEU A 225 -24.50 17.37 -1.07
CA LEU A 225 -23.93 16.57 0.01
C LEU A 225 -23.92 15.07 -0.33
N ALA A 226 -24.98 14.52 -0.91
CA ALA A 226 -25.01 13.11 -1.30
C ALA A 226 -23.94 12.74 -2.35
N SER A 227 -23.52 13.73 -3.16
CA SER A 227 -22.46 13.62 -4.17
C SER A 227 -21.07 14.05 -3.68
N TRP A 228 -20.87 14.29 -2.38
CA TRP A 228 -19.62 14.79 -1.81
C TRP A 228 -18.38 13.92 -2.16
N PRO A 229 -17.19 14.51 -2.38
CA PRO A 229 -16.07 13.77 -2.97
C PRO A 229 -15.31 12.87 -1.99
N ASP A 230 -15.41 13.10 -0.69
CA ASP A 230 -14.61 12.41 0.32
C ASP A 230 -15.36 12.15 1.65
N GLY A 231 -14.70 11.50 2.60
CA GLY A 231 -15.31 11.11 3.88
C GLY A 231 -15.69 12.24 4.83
N THR A 232 -15.36 13.51 4.54
CA THR A 232 -15.61 14.63 5.47
C THR A 232 -17.09 14.94 5.69
N ALA A 233 -17.98 14.51 4.78
CA ALA A 233 -19.43 14.67 4.89
C ALA A 233 -20.14 13.44 5.51
N LEU A 234 -19.42 12.44 6.02
CA LEU A 234 -20.02 11.21 6.52
C LEU A 234 -20.97 11.43 7.70
N GLU A 235 -20.53 12.18 8.71
CA GLU A 235 -21.36 12.47 9.89
C GLU A 235 -22.61 13.27 9.52
N GLU A 236 -22.45 14.24 8.62
CA GLU A 236 -23.54 15.08 8.13
C GLU A 236 -24.61 14.27 7.38
N LEU A 237 -24.17 13.36 6.50
CA LEU A 237 -25.08 12.50 5.74
C LEU A 237 -25.74 11.45 6.62
N ARG A 238 -25.03 10.93 7.64
CA ARG A 238 -25.62 10.02 8.63
C ARG A 238 -26.72 10.73 9.41
N ASP A 239 -26.43 11.91 9.96
CA ASP A 239 -27.42 12.72 10.69
C ASP A 239 -28.65 13.01 9.84
N LEU A 240 -28.44 13.42 8.58
CA LEU A 240 -29.56 13.68 7.67
C LEU A 240 -30.35 12.41 7.32
N ALA A 241 -29.71 11.25 7.21
CA ALA A 241 -30.38 9.99 6.98
C ALA A 241 -31.25 9.56 8.19
N GLU A 242 -30.79 9.85 9.40
CA GLU A 242 -31.44 9.47 10.66
C GLU A 242 -32.56 10.43 11.05
N HIS A 243 -32.28 11.74 11.01
CA HIS A 243 -33.15 12.78 11.57
C HIS A 243 -33.80 13.71 10.52
N GLY A 244 -33.50 13.53 9.23
CA GLY A 244 -34.04 14.40 8.19
C GLY A 244 -35.57 14.41 8.15
N GLU A 245 -36.18 15.59 8.08
CA GLU A 245 -37.66 15.72 8.13
C GLU A 245 -38.33 15.06 6.93
N ARG A 246 -37.77 15.28 5.73
CA ARG A 246 -38.33 14.81 4.47
C ARG A 246 -37.83 13.39 4.13
N PRO A 247 -38.73 12.42 3.88
CA PRO A 247 -38.33 11.06 3.51
C PRO A 247 -37.40 10.99 2.28
N ALA A 248 -37.62 11.82 1.27
CA ALA A 248 -36.77 11.89 0.09
C ALA A 248 -35.33 12.32 0.42
N HIS A 249 -35.16 13.19 1.41
CA HIS A 249 -33.84 13.63 1.87
C HIS A 249 -33.14 12.56 2.66
N ARG A 250 -33.85 11.86 3.56
CA ARG A 250 -33.29 10.73 4.31
C ARG A 250 -32.76 9.65 3.37
N ILE A 251 -33.55 9.28 2.35
CA ILE A 251 -33.15 8.29 1.34
C ILE A 251 -31.90 8.75 0.57
N LEU A 252 -31.90 10.00 0.09
CA LEU A 252 -30.78 10.53 -0.68
C LEU A 252 -29.50 10.64 0.15
N ALA A 253 -29.63 11.04 1.42
CA ALA A 253 -28.54 11.13 2.37
C ALA A 253 -27.96 9.75 2.67
N LEU A 254 -28.81 8.74 2.89
CA LEU A 254 -28.38 7.36 3.13
C LEU A 254 -27.61 6.80 1.93
N ARG A 255 -28.08 7.04 0.70
CA ARG A 255 -27.35 6.64 -0.52
C ARG A 255 -25.98 7.31 -0.61
N GLY A 256 -25.93 8.61 -0.32
CA GLY A 256 -24.67 9.36 -0.27
C GLY A 256 -23.72 8.83 0.80
N TYR A 257 -24.26 8.53 1.99
CA TYR A 257 -23.52 7.98 3.12
C TYR A 257 -22.88 6.64 2.77
N VAL A 258 -23.65 5.70 2.23
CA VAL A 258 -23.13 4.38 1.79
C VAL A 258 -22.06 4.55 0.72
N ARG A 259 -22.25 5.42 -0.26
CA ARG A 259 -21.22 5.72 -1.27
C ARG A 259 -19.91 6.24 -0.65
N LEU A 260 -19.98 7.11 0.36
CA LEU A 260 -18.79 7.61 1.05
C LEU A 260 -18.10 6.54 1.90
N LEU A 261 -18.84 5.54 2.39
CA LEU A 261 -18.25 4.40 3.10
C LEU A 261 -17.44 3.50 2.17
N GLU A 262 -17.80 3.41 0.89
CA GLU A 262 -17.05 2.66 -0.12
C GLU A 262 -15.74 3.32 -0.57
N LEU A 263 -15.57 4.63 -0.31
CA LEU A 263 -14.35 5.33 -0.72
C LEU A 263 -13.14 4.85 0.08
N PRO A 264 -11.94 4.80 -0.56
CA PRO A 264 -10.69 4.53 0.15
C PRO A 264 -10.53 5.45 1.36
N SER A 265 -10.29 4.86 2.53
CA SER A 265 -10.13 5.61 3.76
C SER A 265 -9.18 4.87 4.71
N PRO A 266 -8.60 5.55 5.72
CA PRO A 266 -7.79 4.90 6.74
C PRO A 266 -8.62 4.10 7.75
N ARG A 267 -9.96 4.10 7.65
CA ARG A 267 -10.83 3.37 8.56
C ARG A 267 -10.56 1.86 8.46
N PRO A 268 -10.48 1.14 9.59
CA PRO A 268 -10.46 -0.31 9.58
C PRO A 268 -11.66 -0.90 8.83
N PRO A 269 -11.48 -2.00 8.08
CA PRO A 269 -12.59 -2.69 7.40
C PRO A 269 -13.74 -3.06 8.34
N ALA A 270 -13.45 -3.61 9.52
CA ALA A 270 -14.46 -3.93 10.54
C ALA A 270 -15.30 -2.71 10.97
N GLU A 271 -14.69 -1.54 11.14
CA GLU A 271 -15.44 -0.30 11.45
C GLU A 271 -16.37 0.08 10.29
N THR A 272 -15.94 -0.09 9.05
CA THR A 272 -16.78 0.16 7.88
C THR A 272 -18.00 -0.76 7.86
N VAL A 273 -17.85 -2.03 8.27
CA VAL A 273 -18.98 -2.97 8.41
C VAL A 273 -19.97 -2.50 9.47
N GLU A 274 -19.50 -2.02 10.63
CA GLU A 274 -20.40 -1.50 11.68
C GLU A 274 -21.19 -0.28 11.21
N LEU A 275 -20.56 0.61 10.45
CA LEU A 275 -21.22 1.76 9.83
C LEU A 275 -22.28 1.32 8.79
N LEU A 276 -21.99 0.28 8.00
CA LEU A 276 -22.94 -0.32 7.06
C LEU A 276 -24.10 -1.01 7.78
N ARG A 277 -23.85 -1.71 8.90
CA ARG A 277 -24.92 -2.27 9.76
C ARG A 277 -25.83 -1.15 10.29
N GLY A 278 -25.26 -0.02 10.68
CA GLY A 278 -26.00 1.20 11.01
C GLY A 278 -26.85 1.69 9.85
N ALA A 279 -26.28 1.79 8.65
CA ALA A 279 -26.99 2.19 7.44
C ALA A 279 -28.16 1.27 7.11
N LEU A 280 -28.01 -0.06 7.29
CA LEU A 280 -29.10 -1.02 7.05
C LEU A 280 -30.31 -0.77 7.97
N ARG A 281 -30.07 -0.39 9.24
CA ARG A 281 -31.15 -0.06 10.19
C ARG A 281 -31.92 1.20 9.80
N LEU A 282 -31.27 2.14 9.12
CA LEU A 282 -31.89 3.37 8.60
C LEU A 282 -32.63 3.13 7.26
N ALA A 283 -32.30 2.05 6.55
CA ALA A 283 -32.84 1.75 5.23
C ALA A 283 -34.27 1.21 5.33
N SER A 284 -35.26 2.06 5.02
CA SER A 284 -36.67 1.68 5.07
C SER A 284 -37.18 0.95 3.81
N ARG A 285 -36.45 1.00 2.69
CA ARG A 285 -36.85 0.35 1.42
C ARG A 285 -35.82 -0.67 0.97
N THR A 286 -36.28 -1.68 0.25
CA THR A 286 -35.48 -2.79 -0.26
C THR A 286 -34.33 -2.30 -1.16
N GLU A 287 -34.47 -1.19 -1.89
CA GLU A 287 -33.40 -0.65 -2.74
C GLU A 287 -32.20 -0.15 -1.92
N GLU A 288 -32.41 0.62 -0.86
CA GLU A 288 -31.32 1.07 0.02
C GLU A 288 -30.74 -0.08 0.84
N ARG A 289 -31.57 -1.03 1.27
CA ARG A 289 -31.09 -2.23 1.97
C ARG A 289 -30.16 -3.06 1.07
N THR A 290 -30.53 -3.20 -0.20
CA THR A 290 -29.70 -3.83 -1.24
C THR A 290 -28.42 -3.04 -1.49
N LEU A 291 -28.48 -1.72 -1.54
CA LEU A 291 -27.30 -0.85 -1.71
C LEU A 291 -26.29 -1.05 -0.58
N VAL A 292 -26.76 -1.12 0.67
CA VAL A 292 -25.90 -1.35 1.85
C VAL A 292 -25.18 -2.70 1.76
N LEU A 293 -25.88 -3.77 1.39
CA LEU A 293 -25.24 -5.09 1.21
C LEU A 293 -24.26 -5.10 0.03
N GLY A 294 -24.60 -4.43 -1.07
CA GLY A 294 -23.69 -4.26 -2.21
C GLY A 294 -22.39 -3.55 -1.84
N ALA A 295 -22.43 -2.60 -0.90
CA ALA A 295 -21.24 -1.97 -0.36
C ALA A 295 -20.41 -2.93 0.53
N ALA A 296 -21.08 -3.74 1.36
CA ALA A 296 -20.42 -4.75 2.20
C ALA A 296 -19.66 -5.80 1.38
N ALA A 297 -20.13 -6.12 0.16
CA ALA A 297 -19.49 -7.07 -0.75
C ALA A 297 -18.04 -6.69 -1.14
N LYS A 298 -17.64 -5.43 -0.93
CA LYS A 298 -16.32 -4.88 -1.27
C LYS A 298 -15.37 -4.82 -0.08
N VAL A 299 -15.85 -5.16 1.12
CA VAL A 299 -15.08 -5.03 2.36
C VAL A 299 -14.37 -6.37 2.66
N PRO A 300 -13.02 -6.42 2.63
CA PRO A 300 -12.26 -7.65 2.81
C PRO A 300 -12.09 -7.98 4.30
N ASP A 301 -13.20 -8.24 5.02
CA ASP A 301 -13.20 -8.49 6.46
C ASP A 301 -14.20 -9.61 6.86
N PRO A 302 -13.85 -10.48 7.83
CA PRO A 302 -14.78 -11.50 8.33
C PRO A 302 -16.08 -10.93 8.89
N ALA A 303 -16.08 -9.71 9.44
CA ALA A 303 -17.30 -9.05 9.90
C ALA A 303 -18.28 -8.80 8.75
N ALA A 304 -17.79 -8.53 7.54
CA ALA A 304 -18.63 -8.34 6.36
C ALA A 304 -19.28 -9.66 5.91
N LEU A 305 -18.55 -10.77 6.07
CA LEU A 305 -19.07 -12.10 5.79
C LEU A 305 -20.21 -12.45 6.76
N ALA A 306 -19.97 -12.30 8.06
CA ALA A 306 -20.97 -12.51 9.09
C ALA A 306 -22.22 -11.63 8.88
N PHE A 307 -22.01 -10.36 8.53
CA PHE A 307 -23.10 -9.44 8.21
C PHE A 307 -23.95 -9.92 7.02
N ALA A 308 -23.32 -10.39 5.95
CA ALA A 308 -24.01 -10.92 4.79
C ALA A 308 -24.76 -12.23 5.11
N GLU A 309 -24.16 -13.11 5.91
CA GLU A 309 -24.77 -14.38 6.34
C GLU A 309 -26.03 -14.16 7.19
N GLU A 310 -26.00 -13.19 8.12
CA GLU A 310 -27.19 -12.80 8.89
C GLU A 310 -28.34 -12.35 7.98
N CYS A 311 -28.02 -11.63 6.90
CA CYS A 311 -29.02 -11.14 5.95
C CYS A 311 -29.61 -12.24 5.04
N LEU A 312 -29.08 -13.46 5.05
CA LEU A 312 -29.66 -14.60 4.31
C LEU A 312 -31.02 -15.04 4.88
N ALA A 313 -31.32 -14.69 6.15
CA ALA A 313 -32.59 -14.98 6.81
C ALA A 313 -33.74 -14.10 6.31
N ASP A 314 -33.44 -12.94 5.71
CA ASP A 314 -34.44 -12.05 5.13
C ASP A 314 -34.72 -12.45 3.68
N ALA A 315 -35.99 -12.77 3.38
CA ALA A 315 -36.38 -13.26 2.06
C ALA A 315 -36.20 -12.23 0.93
N GLU A 316 -36.35 -10.92 1.22
CA GLU A 316 -36.16 -9.86 0.23
C GLU A 316 -34.67 -9.61 -0.06
N LEU A 317 -33.83 -9.71 0.98
CA LEU A 317 -32.39 -9.47 0.85
C LEU A 317 -31.61 -10.70 0.41
N ARG A 318 -32.18 -11.89 0.56
CA ARG A 318 -31.49 -13.16 0.31
C ARG A 318 -30.71 -13.20 -1.01
N PRO A 319 -31.25 -12.80 -2.19
CA PRO A 319 -30.49 -12.87 -3.43
C PRO A 319 -29.21 -12.02 -3.40
N VAL A 320 -29.28 -10.82 -2.83
CA VAL A 320 -28.14 -9.90 -2.70
C VAL A 320 -27.17 -10.42 -1.65
N ALA A 321 -27.69 -10.89 -0.51
CA ALA A 321 -26.89 -11.48 0.57
C ALA A 321 -26.08 -12.70 0.08
N GLU A 322 -26.68 -13.61 -0.69
CA GLU A 322 -25.97 -14.77 -1.25
C GLU A 322 -24.80 -14.33 -2.14
N THR A 323 -25.01 -13.34 -3.02
CA THR A 323 -23.90 -12.82 -3.86
C THR A 323 -22.84 -12.08 -3.03
N THR A 324 -23.25 -11.38 -1.97
CA THR A 324 -22.36 -10.68 -1.04
C THR A 324 -21.47 -11.66 -0.30
N VAL A 325 -22.04 -12.77 0.21
CA VAL A 325 -21.29 -13.86 0.84
C VAL A 325 -20.20 -14.41 -0.08
N VAL A 326 -20.55 -14.70 -1.34
CA VAL A 326 -19.58 -15.20 -2.32
C VAL A 326 -18.47 -14.19 -2.59
N SER A 327 -18.80 -12.90 -2.75
CA SER A 327 -17.80 -11.84 -2.97
C SER A 327 -16.87 -11.66 -1.78
N VAL A 328 -17.40 -11.57 -0.55
CA VAL A 328 -16.56 -11.41 0.64
C VAL A 328 -15.68 -12.64 0.88
N ALA A 329 -16.22 -13.85 0.71
CA ALA A 329 -15.44 -15.09 0.83
C ALA A 329 -14.25 -15.12 -0.15
N GLN A 330 -14.41 -14.60 -1.37
CA GLN A 330 -13.30 -14.46 -2.33
C GLN A 330 -12.24 -13.46 -1.86
N LEU A 331 -12.66 -12.35 -1.24
CA LEU A 331 -11.75 -11.31 -0.73
C LEU A 331 -10.94 -11.81 0.48
N ILE A 332 -11.57 -12.56 1.39
CA ILE A 332 -10.92 -12.99 2.64
C ILE A 332 -10.25 -14.35 2.54
N GLY A 333 -10.55 -15.16 1.52
CA GLY A 333 -10.21 -16.59 1.49
C GLY A 333 -8.72 -16.93 1.63
N LEU A 334 -7.81 -15.99 1.38
CA LEU A 334 -6.38 -16.19 1.66
C LEU A 334 -6.01 -16.00 3.13
N LEU A 335 -6.69 -15.09 3.82
CA LEU A 335 -6.45 -14.79 5.23
C LEU A 335 -7.29 -15.70 6.13
N GLU A 336 -8.52 -16.00 5.73
CA GLU A 336 -9.51 -16.76 6.48
C GLU A 336 -10.11 -17.90 5.61
N PRO A 337 -9.28 -18.88 5.20
CA PRO A 337 -9.68 -19.91 4.24
C PRO A 337 -10.81 -20.81 4.72
N ASP A 338 -10.84 -21.17 6.01
CA ASP A 338 -11.86 -22.09 6.52
C ASP A 338 -13.23 -21.41 6.63
N ALA A 339 -13.27 -20.15 7.07
CA ALA A 339 -14.50 -19.35 7.09
C ALA A 339 -15.04 -19.13 5.67
N ALA A 340 -14.18 -18.72 4.73
CA ALA A 340 -14.56 -18.55 3.33
C ALA A 340 -15.09 -19.84 2.71
N ARG A 341 -14.44 -20.98 2.98
CA ARG A 341 -14.87 -22.29 2.48
C ARG A 341 -16.24 -22.67 3.03
N ALA A 342 -16.44 -22.58 4.34
CA ALA A 342 -17.69 -22.94 4.99
C ALA A 342 -18.87 -22.11 4.44
N ALA A 343 -18.66 -20.80 4.25
CA ALA A 343 -19.67 -19.92 3.67
C ALA A 343 -20.00 -20.29 2.23
N LEU A 344 -19.00 -20.52 1.38
CA LEU A 344 -19.19 -20.89 -0.03
C LEU A 344 -19.89 -22.25 -0.17
N GLU A 345 -19.51 -23.26 0.62
CA GLU A 345 -20.20 -24.56 0.67
C GLU A 345 -21.67 -24.40 1.09
N GLY A 346 -21.92 -23.55 2.09
CA GLY A 346 -23.28 -23.21 2.54
C GLY A 346 -24.13 -22.59 1.43
N ILE A 347 -23.56 -21.66 0.66
CA ILE A 347 -24.24 -21.06 -0.50
C ILE A 347 -24.48 -22.10 -1.59
N GLN A 348 -23.47 -22.89 -1.96
CA GLN A 348 -23.58 -23.91 -3.00
C GLN A 348 -24.73 -24.90 -2.72
N GLN A 349 -24.87 -25.33 -1.46
CA GLN A 349 -25.88 -26.30 -1.05
C GLN A 349 -27.29 -25.72 -0.96
N LYS A 350 -27.44 -24.44 -0.57
CA LYS A 350 -28.73 -23.85 -0.20
C LYS A 350 -29.28 -22.83 -1.19
N THR A 351 -28.47 -22.33 -2.13
CA THR A 351 -28.94 -21.33 -3.10
C THR A 351 -29.89 -21.97 -4.13
N GLY A 352 -30.98 -21.25 -4.43
CA GLY A 352 -31.85 -21.57 -5.55
C GLY A 352 -31.37 -20.97 -6.89
N ASN A 353 -30.29 -20.17 -6.89
CA ASN A 353 -29.80 -19.47 -8.07
C ASN A 353 -28.57 -20.17 -8.66
N ASP A 354 -28.72 -20.71 -9.88
CA ASP A 354 -27.65 -21.46 -10.56
C ASP A 354 -26.40 -20.62 -10.84
N ALA A 355 -26.55 -19.33 -11.16
CA ALA A 355 -25.40 -18.45 -11.41
C ALA A 355 -24.62 -18.20 -10.12
N THR A 356 -25.30 -18.05 -8.99
CA THR A 356 -24.67 -17.94 -7.67
C THR A 356 -23.99 -19.25 -7.27
N ARG A 357 -24.64 -20.40 -7.49
CA ARG A 357 -24.07 -21.73 -7.23
C ARG A 357 -22.76 -21.92 -7.99
N LYS A 358 -22.75 -21.63 -9.29
CA LYS A 358 -21.57 -21.72 -10.14
C LYS A 358 -20.44 -20.79 -9.67
N ARG A 359 -20.76 -19.55 -9.29
CA ARG A 359 -19.77 -18.62 -8.74
C ARG A 359 -19.17 -19.11 -7.42
N ALA A 360 -19.97 -19.75 -6.56
CA ALA A 360 -19.48 -20.36 -5.32
C ALA A 360 -18.55 -21.54 -5.61
N GLU A 361 -18.89 -22.40 -6.57
CA GLU A 361 -18.06 -23.52 -7.03
C GLU A 361 -16.70 -23.04 -7.57
N GLU A 362 -16.70 -22.04 -8.44
CA GLU A 362 -15.47 -21.45 -8.97
C GLU A 362 -14.61 -20.82 -7.85
N ALA A 363 -15.24 -20.18 -6.86
CA ALA A 363 -14.55 -19.62 -5.71
C ALA A 363 -13.93 -20.70 -4.82
N LEU A 364 -14.64 -21.81 -4.57
CA LEU A 364 -14.11 -22.98 -3.85
C LEU A 364 -12.90 -23.57 -4.58
N GLY A 365 -12.98 -23.72 -5.90
CA GLY A 365 -11.85 -24.19 -6.71
C GLY A 365 -10.62 -23.28 -6.58
N ARG A 366 -10.80 -21.95 -6.65
CA ARG A 366 -9.70 -20.99 -6.44
C ARG A 366 -9.12 -21.09 -5.02
N LEU A 367 -9.98 -21.15 -4.00
CA LEU A 367 -9.59 -21.27 -2.61
C LEU A 367 -8.77 -22.54 -2.35
N GLN A 368 -9.17 -23.66 -2.96
CA GLN A 368 -8.45 -24.91 -2.88
C GLN A 368 -7.05 -24.81 -3.53
N GLN A 369 -6.94 -24.14 -4.69
CA GLN A 369 -5.65 -23.93 -5.36
C GLN A 369 -4.68 -23.05 -4.57
N THR A 370 -5.20 -22.05 -3.83
CA THR A 370 -4.40 -21.14 -3.01
C THR A 370 -4.16 -21.63 -1.58
N ARG A 371 -4.83 -22.71 -1.16
CA ARG A 371 -4.72 -23.25 0.21
C ARG A 371 -3.27 -23.55 0.61
N GLY A 372 -2.91 -23.15 1.82
CA GLY A 372 -1.57 -23.34 2.38
C GLY A 372 -0.51 -22.37 1.84
N ARG A 373 -0.84 -21.47 0.90
CA ARG A 373 0.08 -20.38 0.51
C ARG A 373 0.26 -19.41 1.67
N VAL A 374 1.50 -19.06 1.98
CA VAL A 374 1.84 -18.25 3.14
C VAL A 374 1.76 -16.78 2.79
N VAL A 375 0.79 -16.08 3.39
CA VAL A 375 0.51 -14.64 3.16
C VAL A 375 0.75 -13.77 4.39
N ARG A 376 1.17 -14.37 5.51
CA ARG A 376 1.46 -13.69 6.79
C ARG A 376 2.93 -13.85 7.09
N TRP A 377 3.68 -12.76 7.09
CA TRP A 377 5.12 -12.75 7.35
C TRP A 377 5.51 -11.65 8.31
N LEU A 378 6.32 -12.01 9.29
CA LEU A 378 7.25 -11.08 9.91
C LEU A 378 8.52 -11.02 9.08
N GLY A 379 9.07 -9.83 8.92
CA GLY A 379 10.28 -9.56 8.18
C GLY A 379 11.36 -8.94 9.06
N SER A 380 12.62 -9.27 8.78
CA SER A 380 13.77 -8.67 9.44
C SER A 380 14.91 -8.47 8.45
N GLY A 381 15.51 -7.28 8.45
CA GLY A 381 16.60 -6.92 7.56
C GLY A 381 16.40 -5.54 6.89
N PRO A 382 17.15 -5.23 5.83
CA PRO A 382 18.15 -6.09 5.21
C PRO A 382 19.41 -6.26 6.07
N TYR A 383 20.11 -7.39 5.88
CA TYR A 383 21.40 -7.70 6.52
C TYR A 383 22.49 -7.79 5.45
N PHE A 384 23.61 -7.11 5.68
CA PHE A 384 24.78 -7.08 4.79
C PHE A 384 25.99 -6.53 5.53
N GLU A 385 27.18 -6.69 4.94
CA GLU A 385 28.42 -6.05 5.37
C GLU A 385 29.08 -5.38 4.16
N ALA A 386 29.55 -4.14 4.33
CA ALA A 386 30.18 -3.40 3.25
C ALA A 386 31.44 -4.13 2.73
N GLY A 387 31.56 -4.25 1.40
CA GLY A 387 32.69 -4.95 0.75
C GLY A 387 32.56 -6.48 0.70
N ARG A 388 31.49 -7.06 1.25
CA ARG A 388 31.20 -8.50 1.11
C ARG A 388 30.31 -8.76 -0.11
N ASP A 389 30.48 -9.94 -0.68
CA ASP A 389 29.64 -10.41 -1.77
C ASP A 389 28.44 -11.22 -1.26
N TRP A 390 27.53 -11.57 -2.18
CA TRP A 390 26.33 -12.32 -1.86
C TRP A 390 26.64 -13.73 -1.34
N ALA A 391 27.76 -14.34 -1.76
CA ALA A 391 28.15 -15.67 -1.34
C ALA A 391 28.52 -15.68 0.15
N TRP A 392 29.26 -14.67 0.60
CA TRP A 392 29.52 -14.45 2.02
C TRP A 392 28.22 -14.19 2.79
N VAL A 393 27.32 -13.34 2.28
CA VAL A 393 26.03 -13.06 2.94
C VAL A 393 25.17 -14.31 3.06
N PHE A 394 25.23 -15.21 2.08
CA PHE A 394 24.54 -16.50 2.13
C PHE A 394 25.02 -17.34 3.31
N ASP A 395 26.34 -17.42 3.51
CA ASP A 395 26.96 -18.20 4.58
C ASP A 395 26.86 -17.57 5.96
N GLN A 396 26.93 -16.24 6.03
CA GLN A 396 26.96 -15.51 7.28
C GLN A 396 25.65 -15.66 8.05
N ALA A 397 25.72 -16.23 9.26
CA ALA A 397 24.60 -16.20 10.19
C ALA A 397 24.37 -14.77 10.70
N PHE A 398 23.11 -14.35 10.75
CA PHE A 398 22.70 -13.08 11.35
C PHE A 398 21.73 -13.33 12.51
N ALA A 399 21.37 -12.29 13.26
CA ALA A 399 20.52 -12.39 14.45
C ALA A 399 19.23 -13.25 14.29
N PRO A 400 18.52 -13.29 13.14
CA PRO A 400 17.35 -14.16 12.99
C PRO A 400 17.65 -15.67 13.00
N GLU A 401 18.89 -16.08 12.73
CA GLU A 401 19.34 -17.50 12.78
C GLU A 401 19.77 -17.93 14.19
N GLU A 402 19.96 -16.99 15.12
CA GLU A 402 20.52 -17.24 16.45
C GLU A 402 19.40 -17.47 17.50
N GLY A 403 19.50 -18.56 18.26
CA GLY A 403 18.55 -18.87 19.33
C GLY A 403 17.11 -18.98 18.83
N ASP A 404 16.21 -18.16 19.38
CA ASP A 404 14.82 -18.01 18.94
C ASP A 404 14.60 -16.85 17.95
N GLY A 405 15.68 -16.19 17.51
CA GLY A 405 15.65 -14.99 16.68
C GLY A 405 15.25 -13.71 17.43
N GLY A 406 15.25 -13.72 18.77
CA GLY A 406 14.87 -12.57 19.62
C GLY A 406 15.82 -11.38 19.55
N GLY A 407 17.07 -11.60 19.09
CA GLY A 407 18.02 -10.51 18.81
C GLY A 407 17.69 -9.71 17.54
N ALA A 408 16.76 -10.19 16.71
CA ALA A 408 16.37 -9.54 15.47
C ALA A 408 15.26 -8.51 15.67
N THR A 409 15.23 -7.49 14.81
CA THR A 409 14.09 -6.56 14.75
C THR A 409 13.09 -7.06 13.71
N TRP A 410 11.90 -7.45 14.17
CA TRP A 410 10.82 -7.96 13.32
C TRP A 410 9.79 -6.87 13.01
N GLN A 411 9.28 -6.86 11.77
CA GLN A 411 8.19 -5.99 11.33
C GLN A 411 7.17 -6.79 10.50
N VAL A 412 5.89 -6.43 10.57
CA VAL A 412 4.86 -7.06 9.74
C VAL A 412 5.07 -6.68 8.28
N LEU A 413 5.27 -7.67 7.40
CA LEU A 413 5.23 -7.45 5.97
C LEU A 413 3.78 -7.51 5.48
N ARG A 414 3.39 -6.54 4.65
CA ARG A 414 2.10 -6.54 3.96
C ARG A 414 2.27 -7.16 2.58
N PRO A 415 1.26 -7.90 2.06
CA PRO A 415 1.29 -8.36 0.69
C PRO A 415 1.57 -7.21 -0.29
N THR A 416 2.54 -7.39 -1.17
CA THR A 416 2.96 -6.36 -2.13
C THR A 416 2.30 -6.53 -3.50
N ASN A 417 1.73 -7.70 -3.77
CA ASN A 417 1.05 -8.02 -5.02
C ASN A 417 -0.43 -8.39 -4.76
N PRO A 418 -1.40 -7.53 -5.11
CA PRO A 418 -2.82 -7.82 -4.90
C PRO A 418 -3.34 -9.04 -5.69
N GLN A 419 -2.75 -9.37 -6.83
CA GLN A 419 -3.16 -10.51 -7.67
C GLN A 419 -2.52 -11.83 -7.22
N ALA A 420 -1.35 -11.75 -6.60
CA ALA A 420 -0.62 -12.88 -6.04
C ALA A 420 -0.09 -12.54 -4.65
N PRO A 421 -0.94 -12.36 -3.63
CA PRO A 421 -0.54 -11.86 -2.30
C PRO A 421 0.35 -12.81 -1.49
N TRP A 422 0.61 -14.02 -2.00
CA TRP A 422 1.63 -14.95 -1.49
C TRP A 422 3.02 -14.72 -2.09
N VAL A 423 3.13 -13.82 -3.08
CA VAL A 423 4.39 -13.33 -3.64
C VAL A 423 4.70 -11.99 -3.00
N PHE A 424 5.82 -11.94 -2.30
CA PHE A 424 6.30 -10.74 -1.63
C PHE A 424 7.48 -10.19 -2.40
N ASP A 425 7.48 -8.86 -2.51
CA ASP A 425 8.51 -8.08 -3.17
C ASP A 425 9.26 -7.29 -2.10
N LEU A 426 10.59 -7.40 -2.12
CA LEU A 426 11.51 -6.79 -1.17
C LEU A 426 12.24 -5.58 -1.77
N ASP A 427 11.73 -4.97 -2.84
CA ASP A 427 12.38 -3.85 -3.53
C ASP A 427 12.65 -2.65 -2.62
N ALA A 428 11.79 -2.44 -1.62
CA ALA A 428 11.98 -1.40 -0.59
C ALA A 428 13.27 -1.58 0.22
N PHE A 429 13.83 -2.79 0.28
CA PHE A 429 15.04 -3.16 1.01
C PHE A 429 16.23 -3.50 0.10
N ASN A 430 16.04 -3.38 -1.21
CA ASN A 430 16.91 -3.92 -2.24
C ASN A 430 18.24 -3.17 -2.37
N GLY A 431 19.20 -3.86 -2.97
CA GLY A 431 20.56 -3.43 -3.24
C GLY A 431 21.49 -4.65 -3.26
N PRO A 432 22.78 -4.45 -3.56
CA PRO A 432 23.68 -5.57 -3.78
C PRO A 432 23.93 -6.36 -2.50
N ALA A 433 24.20 -7.67 -2.67
CA ALA A 433 24.79 -8.55 -1.68
C ALA A 433 24.22 -8.37 -0.27
N ARG A 434 22.95 -8.72 -0.10
CA ARG A 434 22.23 -8.59 1.17
C ARG A 434 21.22 -9.70 1.32
N CYS A 435 20.75 -9.92 2.54
CA CYS A 435 19.67 -10.87 2.78
C CYS A 435 18.55 -10.25 3.60
N PHE A 436 17.37 -10.86 3.51
CA PHE A 436 16.20 -10.51 4.29
C PHE A 436 15.60 -11.79 4.86
N TYR A 437 15.25 -11.74 6.13
CA TYR A 437 14.66 -12.86 6.83
C TYR A 437 13.16 -12.68 6.92
N VAL A 438 12.43 -13.77 6.71
CA VAL A 438 10.99 -13.79 6.91
C VAL A 438 10.58 -15.00 7.72
N ARG A 439 9.66 -14.79 8.66
CA ARG A 439 9.18 -15.80 9.60
C ARG A 439 7.66 -15.86 9.63
N CYS A 440 7.12 -17.07 9.76
CA CYS A 440 5.70 -17.34 9.92
C CYS A 440 5.48 -18.54 10.85
N GLY A 441 4.40 -18.50 11.63
CA GLY A 441 3.88 -19.66 12.34
C GLY A 441 2.88 -20.43 11.47
N VAL A 442 3.05 -21.75 11.38
CA VAL A 442 2.13 -22.68 10.70
C VAL A 442 1.64 -23.71 11.70
N ARG A 443 0.35 -23.62 12.08
CA ARG A 443 -0.26 -24.62 12.95
C ARG A 443 -0.74 -25.80 12.12
N SER A 444 -0.37 -27.01 12.52
CA SER A 444 -0.91 -28.24 11.94
C SER A 444 -1.82 -28.92 12.96
N PRO A 445 -3.01 -29.42 12.55
CA PRO A 445 -3.95 -30.05 13.48
C PRO A 445 -3.44 -31.41 13.99
N LYS A 446 -2.47 -31.99 13.29
CA LYS A 446 -1.84 -33.27 13.62
C LYS A 446 -0.40 -33.29 13.13
N ALA A 447 0.40 -34.21 13.66
CA ALA A 447 1.68 -34.53 13.05
C ALA A 447 1.42 -35.21 11.70
N GLN A 448 2.02 -34.71 10.62
CA GLN A 448 1.77 -35.23 9.27
C GLN A 448 2.90 -34.88 8.30
N PRO A 449 3.14 -35.73 7.29
CA PRO A 449 4.04 -35.37 6.19
C PRO A 449 3.43 -34.23 5.37
N ALA A 450 4.28 -33.35 4.86
CA ALA A 450 3.90 -32.23 4.01
C ALA A 450 4.99 -31.97 2.96
N GLN A 451 4.68 -31.08 2.04
CA GLN A 451 5.64 -30.54 1.08
C GLN A 451 5.68 -29.02 1.26
N LEU A 452 6.85 -28.49 1.58
CA LEU A 452 7.09 -27.07 1.53
C LEU A 452 7.45 -26.68 0.09
N GLN A 453 6.73 -25.70 -0.44
CA GLN A 453 6.99 -25.12 -1.75
C GLN A 453 7.59 -23.73 -1.54
N VAL A 454 8.79 -23.47 -2.05
CA VAL A 454 9.51 -22.20 -1.84
C VAL A 454 9.90 -21.61 -3.18
N GLY A 455 9.70 -20.30 -3.33
CA GLY A 455 10.26 -19.53 -4.43
C GLY A 455 11.11 -18.39 -3.90
N SER A 456 12.27 -18.17 -4.49
CA SER A 456 13.11 -16.99 -4.26
C SER A 456 13.63 -16.45 -5.59
N ASP A 457 13.73 -15.14 -5.68
CA ASP A 457 14.73 -14.49 -6.52
C ASP A 457 16.09 -14.73 -5.85
N ASP A 458 17.07 -15.18 -6.64
CA ASP A 458 18.38 -15.62 -6.17
C ASP A 458 18.31 -16.70 -5.06
N GLY A 459 19.16 -16.55 -4.04
CA GLY A 459 19.45 -17.60 -3.07
C GLY A 459 18.42 -17.68 -1.94
N VAL A 460 18.23 -18.87 -1.38
CA VAL A 460 17.41 -19.05 -0.17
C VAL A 460 17.98 -20.10 0.77
N ARG A 461 17.82 -19.87 2.08
CA ARG A 461 17.91 -20.90 3.12
C ARG A 461 16.60 -20.97 3.89
N VAL A 462 16.21 -22.17 4.28
CA VAL A 462 14.90 -22.43 4.86
C VAL A 462 15.04 -23.33 6.09
N TRP A 463 14.49 -22.88 7.20
CA TRP A 463 14.42 -23.64 8.44
C TRP A 463 12.97 -23.91 8.82
N LEU A 464 12.73 -25.11 9.33
CA LEU A 464 11.46 -25.51 9.95
C LEU A 464 11.75 -25.98 11.37
N ASN A 465 11.16 -25.31 12.36
CA ASN A 465 11.39 -25.60 13.79
C ASN A 465 12.88 -25.56 14.17
N GLY A 466 13.64 -24.62 13.60
CA GLY A 466 15.08 -24.45 13.81
C GLY A 466 15.98 -25.42 13.04
N ALA A 467 15.42 -26.45 12.38
CA ALA A 467 16.19 -27.36 11.53
C ALA A 467 16.28 -26.82 10.10
N LEU A 468 17.48 -26.73 9.53
CA LEU A 468 17.68 -26.38 8.12
C LEU A 468 17.11 -27.51 7.24
N VAL A 469 16.08 -27.20 6.45
CA VAL A 469 15.37 -28.17 5.60
C VAL A 469 15.64 -27.98 4.11
N HIS A 470 16.07 -26.78 3.70
CA HIS A 470 16.37 -26.49 2.29
C HIS A 470 17.37 -25.35 2.16
N GLU A 471 18.21 -25.45 1.14
CA GLU A 471 19.04 -24.35 0.66
C GLU A 471 19.16 -24.40 -0.86
N ALA A 472 19.12 -23.23 -1.49
CA ALA A 472 19.40 -23.05 -2.90
C ALA A 472 20.39 -21.89 -3.05
N ARG A 473 21.67 -22.22 -3.27
CA ARG A 473 22.71 -21.23 -3.55
C ARG A 473 22.85 -21.02 -5.05
N LEU A 474 21.95 -20.25 -5.63
CA LEU A 474 21.86 -20.03 -7.08
C LEU A 474 21.55 -18.57 -7.36
N THR A 475 21.95 -18.09 -8.53
CA THR A 475 21.46 -16.84 -9.11
C THR A 475 20.33 -17.19 -10.06
N ARG A 476 19.13 -16.66 -9.82
CA ARG A 476 17.91 -17.03 -10.58
C ARG A 476 16.86 -15.94 -10.47
N ALA A 477 16.04 -15.79 -11.50
CA ALA A 477 14.78 -15.04 -11.36
C ALA A 477 13.83 -15.76 -10.38
N HIS A 478 12.84 -15.03 -9.83
CA HIS A 478 11.86 -15.60 -8.92
C HIS A 478 11.09 -16.79 -9.51
N ASN A 479 11.41 -17.99 -9.03
CA ASN A 479 10.67 -19.21 -9.37
C ASN A 479 9.53 -19.45 -8.37
N VAL A 480 8.35 -18.90 -8.66
CA VAL A 480 7.20 -18.90 -7.75
C VAL A 480 6.84 -20.31 -7.27
N LEU A 481 7.04 -20.58 -5.97
CA LEU A 481 6.72 -21.87 -5.33
C LEU A 481 7.38 -23.09 -6.02
N GLY A 482 8.54 -22.88 -6.66
CA GLY A 482 9.17 -23.87 -7.54
C GLY A 482 9.99 -24.94 -6.83
N ASP A 483 10.66 -24.60 -5.72
CA ASP A 483 11.44 -25.57 -4.94
C ASP A 483 10.49 -26.42 -4.10
N LYS A 484 10.56 -27.75 -4.26
CA LYS A 484 9.63 -28.72 -3.65
C LYS A 484 10.38 -29.54 -2.61
N VAL A 485 10.13 -29.27 -1.33
CA VAL A 485 10.90 -29.83 -0.22
C VAL A 485 9.99 -30.72 0.64
N PRO A 486 10.21 -32.04 0.69
CA PRO A 486 9.50 -32.90 1.63
C PRO A 486 9.84 -32.52 3.08
N VAL A 487 8.83 -32.32 3.92
CA VAL A 487 8.98 -31.97 5.34
C VAL A 487 7.99 -32.73 6.20
N ALA A 488 8.21 -32.76 7.52
CA ALA A 488 7.26 -33.29 8.49
C ALA A 488 6.81 -32.17 9.43
N LEU A 489 5.50 -31.96 9.52
CA LEU A 489 4.90 -31.03 10.48
C LEU A 489 4.67 -31.74 11.81
N ARG A 490 4.92 -31.04 12.92
CA ARG A 490 4.47 -31.44 14.25
C ARG A 490 3.00 -31.04 14.41
N ALA A 491 2.25 -31.74 15.27
CA ALA A 491 0.98 -31.22 15.76
C ALA A 491 1.23 -29.91 16.52
N GLY A 492 0.32 -28.94 16.42
CA GLY A 492 0.50 -27.61 17.00
C GLY A 492 1.32 -26.69 16.10
N TRP A 493 1.96 -25.69 16.69
CA TRP A 493 2.70 -24.66 15.95
C TRP A 493 4.05 -25.16 15.40
N ASN A 494 4.32 -24.81 14.15
CA ASN A 494 5.61 -25.00 13.49
C ASN A 494 6.14 -23.63 13.05
N VAL A 495 7.42 -23.34 13.29
CA VAL A 495 8.05 -22.08 12.90
C VAL A 495 8.76 -22.26 11.57
N LEU A 496 8.33 -21.53 10.55
CA LEU A 496 8.98 -21.45 9.26
C LEU A 496 9.80 -20.16 9.18
N LEU A 497 11.11 -20.29 8.90
CA LEU A 497 12.03 -19.17 8.71
C LEU A 497 12.70 -19.31 7.35
N LEU A 498 12.71 -18.23 6.56
CA LEU A 498 13.45 -18.13 5.32
C LEU A 498 14.48 -17.01 5.44
N LYS A 499 15.68 -17.25 4.91
CA LYS A 499 16.66 -16.23 4.56
C LYS A 499 16.67 -16.13 3.04
N VAL A 500 16.20 -15.01 2.50
CA VAL A 500 16.22 -14.73 1.07
C VAL A 500 17.47 -13.89 0.81
N VAL A 501 18.33 -14.30 -0.11
CA VAL A 501 19.63 -13.68 -0.40
C VAL A 501 19.56 -13.02 -1.76
N GLN A 502 19.95 -11.76 -1.84
CA GLN A 502 19.98 -10.97 -3.06
C GLN A 502 21.38 -10.91 -3.67
N VAL A 503 21.46 -11.23 -4.96
CA VAL A 503 22.62 -10.95 -5.80
C VAL A 503 22.42 -9.59 -6.47
N GLY A 504 21.27 -9.39 -7.13
CA GLY A 504 20.88 -8.11 -7.73
C GLY A 504 19.64 -8.22 -8.62
N GLY A 505 19.09 -7.07 -9.05
CA GLY A 505 17.86 -7.05 -9.86
C GLY A 505 16.60 -6.99 -8.99
N ALA A 506 15.53 -7.65 -9.41
CA ALA A 506 14.32 -7.80 -8.59
C ALA A 506 14.64 -8.65 -7.35
N TRP A 507 13.80 -8.56 -6.31
CA TRP A 507 14.01 -9.35 -5.10
C TRP A 507 12.69 -9.80 -4.52
N GLN A 508 12.36 -11.08 -4.68
CA GLN A 508 11.04 -11.61 -4.39
C GLN A 508 11.12 -12.98 -3.71
N PHE A 509 10.07 -13.33 -2.98
CA PHE A 509 9.93 -14.66 -2.41
C PHE A 509 8.47 -15.09 -2.32
N SER A 510 8.27 -16.40 -2.16
CA SER A 510 6.97 -17.01 -1.88
C SER A 510 7.14 -18.33 -1.15
N ALA A 511 6.15 -18.71 -0.34
CA ALA A 511 6.11 -20.06 0.24
C ALA A 511 4.68 -20.61 0.31
N ALA A 512 4.56 -21.93 0.30
CA ALA A 512 3.31 -22.65 0.58
C ALA A 512 3.59 -23.98 1.29
N VAL A 513 2.71 -24.35 2.21
CA VAL A 513 2.72 -25.68 2.85
C VAL A 513 1.60 -26.50 2.23
N ARG A 514 1.95 -27.63 1.64
CA ARG A 514 1.08 -28.45 0.78
C ARG A 514 1.11 -29.92 1.22
N ALA A 515 0.18 -30.71 0.72
CA ALA A 515 0.20 -32.15 0.91
C ALA A 515 1.45 -32.75 0.21
N PRO A 516 1.89 -33.97 0.57
CA PRO A 516 3.10 -34.58 -0.01
C PRO A 516 3.10 -34.68 -1.55
N ASP A 517 1.92 -34.79 -2.17
CA ASP A 517 1.71 -34.79 -3.62
C ASP A 517 1.72 -33.40 -4.26
N GLY A 518 1.89 -32.34 -3.46
CA GLY A 518 1.85 -30.93 -3.87
C GLY A 518 0.45 -30.31 -3.91
N GLY A 519 -0.58 -31.09 -3.58
CA GLY A 519 -1.97 -30.67 -3.48
C GLY A 519 -2.27 -29.83 -2.22
N PRO A 520 -3.52 -29.39 -2.07
CA PRO A 520 -3.99 -28.67 -0.88
C PRO A 520 -3.77 -29.50 0.40
N LEU A 521 -3.37 -28.85 1.50
CA LEU A 521 -3.32 -29.47 2.83
C LEU A 521 -4.31 -28.79 3.76
N ASP A 522 -5.15 -29.59 4.43
CA ASP A 522 -6.30 -29.11 5.17
C ASP A 522 -5.97 -28.80 6.64
N GLY A 523 -6.71 -27.84 7.21
CA GLY A 523 -6.68 -27.49 8.62
C GLY A 523 -5.43 -26.73 9.08
N LEU A 524 -4.62 -26.20 8.15
CA LEU A 524 -3.49 -25.35 8.50
C LEU A 524 -3.94 -23.94 8.90
N GLU A 525 -3.41 -23.44 10.01
CA GLU A 525 -3.59 -22.04 10.42
C GLU A 525 -2.26 -21.28 10.27
N LEU A 526 -2.32 -20.03 9.81
CA LEU A 526 -1.15 -19.16 9.66
C LEU A 526 -1.19 -18.02 10.68
N ALA A 527 -0.08 -17.76 11.35
CA ALA A 527 0.05 -16.61 12.26
C ALA A 527 1.38 -15.89 12.05
N LEU A 528 1.42 -14.60 12.40
CA LEU A 528 2.66 -13.81 12.39
C LEU A 528 3.67 -14.36 13.40
N GLU A 529 3.17 -14.73 14.59
CA GLU A 529 3.92 -15.38 15.65
C GLU A 529 3.17 -16.67 16.06
N PRO A 530 3.87 -17.79 16.33
CA PRO A 530 3.27 -18.94 16.98
C PRO A 530 2.75 -18.53 18.37
N GLY A 531 1.51 -18.91 18.71
CA GLY A 531 1.00 -18.77 20.07
C GLY A 531 1.69 -19.76 21.02
N ALA A 532 1.62 -19.51 22.34
CA ALA A 532 1.83 -20.57 23.31
C ALA A 532 0.69 -21.59 23.15
N ASP A 533 1.04 -22.87 23.01
CA ASP A 533 0.08 -23.98 22.92
C ASP A 533 -0.72 -24.17 24.23
#